data_AF-A0A7C6YH09-F1
#
_entry.id   AF-A0A7C6YH09-F1
#
_cell.length_a   1.000
_cell.length_b   1.000
_cell.length_c   1.000
_cell.angle_alpha   90.00
_cell.angle_beta   90.00
_cell.angle_gamma   90.00
#
_symmetry.space_group_name_H-M   'P 1'
#
loop_
_entity.id
_entity.type
_entity.pdbx_description
1 polymer ?
#
loop_
_entity_poly.entity_id
_entity_poly.type
_entity_poly.pdbx_seq_one_letter_code
_entity_poly.pdbx_strand_id
1 'polypeptide(L)'
;MKRCIGSLIAVQLLMTIPAYAGQFNVFSINNGDVTTAVVSLSNHAKPSLEVILTVDKAQELFEFTRNNLNQKVIVQINGETVSEAIVRAEISGGQIVFPQDDEDTAIRLAKSLMKK
;
A
#
# COMPACT_ATOMS: atom_id res chain seq x y z
N MET A 1 -26.04 11.78 66.53
CA MET A 1 -26.02 10.82 65.40
C MET A 1 -25.87 11.62 64.10
N LYS A 2 -24.67 11.59 63.48
CA LYS A 2 -24.30 12.41 62.30
C LYS A 2 -23.57 11.55 61.25
N ARG A 3 -24.24 11.40 60.10
CA ARG A 3 -23.82 11.40 58.68
C ARG A 3 -22.58 10.63 58.17
N CYS A 4 -22.88 9.89 57.09
CA CYS A 4 -22.11 9.27 56.01
C CYS A 4 -20.82 9.97 55.58
N ILE A 5 -19.79 9.19 55.18
CA ILE A 5 -18.91 9.51 54.04
C ILE A 5 -18.55 8.19 53.33
N GLY A 6 -18.95 8.08 52.07
CA GLY A 6 -18.64 6.97 51.19
C GLY A 6 -17.18 7.01 50.72
N SER A 7 -16.55 5.84 50.69
CA SER A 7 -15.21 5.67 50.14
C SER A 7 -15.29 5.66 48.61
N LEU A 8 -14.68 6.67 47.98
CA LEU A 8 -14.57 6.83 46.54
C LEU A 8 -13.82 5.64 45.92
N ILE A 9 -14.49 4.90 45.04
CA ILE A 9 -13.80 4.08 44.04
C ILE A 9 -13.30 5.05 42.97
N ALA A 10 -12.00 5.33 43.00
CA ALA A 10 -11.32 6.01 41.91
C ALA A 10 -11.23 5.05 40.71
N VAL A 11 -12.26 5.05 39.87
CA VAL A 11 -12.20 4.43 38.54
C VAL A 11 -11.28 5.32 37.72
N GLN A 12 -10.02 4.90 37.54
CA GLN A 12 -9.13 5.54 36.58
C GLN A 12 -9.69 5.29 35.18
N LEU A 13 -10.36 6.30 34.65
CA LEU A 13 -10.79 6.36 33.26
C LEU A 13 -9.51 6.49 32.41
N LEU A 14 -8.99 5.35 31.95
CA LEU A 14 -7.96 5.30 30.92
C LEU A 14 -8.54 5.98 29.68
N MET A 15 -8.13 7.24 29.46
CA MET A 15 -8.34 7.92 28.18
C MET A 15 -7.49 7.18 27.16
N THR A 16 -8.09 6.22 26.45
CA THR A 16 -7.53 5.69 25.21
C THR A 16 -7.57 6.81 24.18
N ILE A 17 -6.46 7.53 24.07
CA ILE A 17 -6.20 8.36 22.91
C ILE A 17 -6.18 7.39 21.72
N PRO A 18 -7.10 7.47 20.75
CA PRO A 18 -6.87 6.77 19.50
C PRO A 18 -5.60 7.39 18.94
N ALA A 19 -4.51 6.63 19.00
CA ALA A 19 -3.33 6.95 18.22
C ALA A 19 -3.85 7.14 16.79
N TYR A 20 -3.76 8.37 16.29
CA TYR A 20 -3.97 8.69 14.89
C TYR A 20 -2.85 7.98 14.12
N ALA A 21 -2.96 6.66 13.97
CA ALA A 21 -2.32 5.96 12.89
C ALA A 21 -2.97 6.56 11.64
N GLY A 22 -2.24 7.43 10.95
CA GLY A 22 -2.64 7.85 9.62
C GLY A 22 -2.75 6.58 8.78
N GLN A 23 -3.97 6.08 8.62
CA GLN A 23 -4.25 4.88 7.85
C GLN A 23 -4.13 5.29 6.38
N PHE A 24 -2.92 5.27 5.84
CA PHE A 24 -2.72 5.46 4.41
C PHE A 24 -3.48 4.37 3.68
N ASN A 25 -4.18 4.75 2.61
CA ASN A 25 -4.89 3.78 1.79
C ASN A 25 -3.88 2.90 1.06
N VAL A 26 -4.12 1.59 1.08
CA VAL A 26 -3.20 0.57 0.56
C VAL A 26 -3.81 -0.05 -0.69
N PHE A 27 -3.03 -0.10 -1.77
CA PHE A 27 -3.33 -0.91 -2.95
C PHE A 27 -2.39 -2.11 -2.98
N SER A 28 -2.95 -3.31 -2.91
CA SER A 28 -2.17 -4.55 -2.85
C SER A 28 -2.23 -5.31 -4.17
N ILE A 29 -1.08 -5.72 -4.68
CA ILE A 29 -0.91 -6.55 -5.87
C ILE A 29 -0.40 -7.90 -5.42
N ASN A 30 -1.13 -8.97 -5.72
CA ASN A 30 -0.75 -10.33 -5.36
C ASN A 30 -0.46 -11.17 -6.60
N ASN A 31 -0.03 -12.40 -6.35
CA ASN A 31 0.00 -13.40 -7.40
C ASN A 31 -1.41 -13.61 -8.01
N GLY A 32 -1.49 -13.65 -9.34
CA GLY A 32 -2.76 -13.76 -10.08
C GLY A 32 -3.39 -12.41 -10.45
N ASP A 33 -2.99 -11.31 -9.82
CA ASP A 33 -3.41 -9.95 -10.17
C ASP A 33 -2.65 -9.37 -11.37
N VAL A 34 -1.64 -10.10 -11.85
CA VAL A 34 -0.64 -9.66 -12.82
C VAL A 34 -0.62 -10.62 -14.00
N THR A 35 -0.64 -10.07 -15.22
CA THR A 35 -0.45 -10.84 -16.46
C THR A 35 1.02 -10.94 -16.85
N THR A 36 1.81 -9.90 -16.54
CA THR A 36 3.24 -9.84 -16.86
C THR A 36 3.97 -8.97 -15.84
N ALA A 37 5.16 -9.42 -15.41
CA ALA A 37 6.09 -8.64 -14.60
C ALA A 37 7.49 -8.72 -15.23
N VAL A 38 8.05 -7.58 -15.62
CA VAL A 38 9.34 -7.48 -16.32
C VAL A 38 10.26 -6.53 -15.56
N VAL A 39 11.53 -6.91 -15.46
CA VAL A 39 12.56 -6.02 -14.92
C VAL A 39 13.19 -5.25 -16.08
N SER A 40 13.14 -3.93 -16.00
CA SER A 40 13.80 -3.03 -16.93
C SER A 40 15.09 -2.52 -16.30
N LEU A 41 16.21 -2.80 -16.97
CA LEU A 41 17.54 -2.35 -16.59
C LEU A 41 18.00 -1.34 -17.64
N SER A 42 18.16 -0.09 -17.22
CA SER A 42 18.68 0.97 -18.07
C SER A 42 20.00 1.45 -17.51
N ASN A 43 21.04 1.56 -18.34
CA ASN A 43 22.40 1.93 -17.93
C ASN A 43 22.52 3.29 -17.19
N HIS A 44 21.49 4.13 -17.28
CA HIS A 44 21.47 5.47 -16.68
C HIS A 44 20.25 5.70 -15.77
N ALA A 45 19.45 4.68 -15.49
CA ALA A 45 18.29 4.81 -14.61
C ALA A 45 18.30 3.71 -13.54
N LYS A 46 17.55 3.95 -12.47
CA LYS A 46 17.32 2.93 -11.46
C LYS A 46 16.67 1.69 -12.11
N PRO A 47 17.05 0.47 -11.69
CA PRO A 47 16.35 -0.74 -12.10
C PRO A 47 14.87 -0.57 -11.76
N SER A 48 13.98 -1.00 -12.64
CA SER A 48 12.54 -0.78 -12.48
C SER A 48 11.78 -2.07 -12.71
N LEU A 49 10.78 -2.30 -11.87
CA LEU A 49 9.81 -3.37 -12.05
C LEU A 49 8.61 -2.82 -12.81
N GLU A 50 8.40 -3.31 -14.02
CA GLU A 50 7.22 -3.03 -14.82
C GLU A 50 6.20 -4.15 -14.63
N VAL A 51 4.98 -3.78 -14.26
CA VAL A 51 3.89 -4.71 -13.96
C VAL A 51 2.70 -4.38 -14.87
N ILE A 52 2.22 -5.39 -15.59
CA ILE A 52 0.97 -5.35 -16.34
C ILE A 52 -0.07 -6.15 -15.56
N LEU A 53 -1.07 -5.45 -15.04
CA LEU A 53 -2.16 -6.00 -14.26
C LEU A 53 -3.14 -6.79 -15.14
N THR A 54 -3.93 -7.67 -14.52
CA THR A 54 -5.15 -8.20 -15.15
C THR A 54 -6.17 -7.09 -15.37
N VAL A 55 -7.16 -7.33 -16.22
CA VAL A 55 -8.24 -6.35 -16.49
C VAL A 55 -8.98 -5.98 -15.21
N ASP A 56 -9.34 -6.99 -14.40
CA ASP A 56 -10.06 -6.77 -13.14
C ASP A 56 -9.22 -5.94 -12.15
N LYS A 57 -7.91 -6.23 -12.06
CA LYS A 57 -7.03 -5.49 -11.16
C LYS A 57 -6.73 -4.07 -11.66
N ALA A 58 -6.65 -3.88 -12.98
CA ALA A 58 -6.52 -2.56 -13.58
C ALA A 58 -7.75 -1.68 -13.29
N GLN A 59 -8.95 -2.27 -13.31
CA GLN A 59 -10.18 -1.58 -12.93
C GLN A 59 -10.16 -1.21 -11.44
N GLU A 60 -9.71 -2.10 -10.57
CA GLU A 60 -9.55 -1.80 -9.14
C GLU A 60 -8.54 -0.66 -8.91
N LEU A 61 -7.42 -0.64 -9.64
CA LEU A 61 -6.45 0.47 -9.60
C LEU A 61 -7.07 1.79 -10.04
N PHE A 62 -7.89 1.78 -11.09
CA PHE A 62 -8.58 2.96 -11.57
C PHE A 62 -9.51 3.53 -10.50
N GLU A 63 -10.35 2.68 -9.91
CA GLU A 63 -11.26 3.09 -8.83
C GLU A 63 -10.51 3.55 -7.58
N PHE A 64 -9.44 2.85 -7.22
CA PHE A 64 -8.57 3.21 -6.11
C PHE A 64 -7.95 4.60 -6.32
N THR A 65 -7.32 4.84 -7.47
CA THR A 65 -6.66 6.13 -7.74
C THR A 65 -7.67 7.28 -7.84
N ARG A 66 -8.84 7.04 -8.42
CA ARG A 66 -9.95 8.00 -8.47
C ARG A 66 -10.45 8.41 -7.09
N ASN A 67 -10.61 7.44 -6.18
CA ASN A 67 -11.09 7.70 -4.82
C ASN A 67 -10.02 8.32 -3.89
N ASN A 68 -8.74 8.28 -4.30
CA ASN A 68 -7.60 8.69 -3.48
C ASN A 68 -6.80 9.87 -4.08
N LEU A 69 -7.40 10.66 -4.98
CA LEU A 69 -6.74 11.83 -5.56
C LEU A 69 -6.21 12.80 -4.49
N ASN A 70 -4.97 13.26 -4.69
CA ASN A 70 -4.20 14.13 -3.80
C ASN A 70 -3.93 13.55 -2.41
N GLN A 71 -4.09 12.23 -2.23
CA GLN A 71 -3.77 11.54 -0.98
C GLN A 71 -2.50 10.70 -1.15
N LYS A 72 -1.77 10.53 -0.03
CA LYS A 72 -0.65 9.60 0.05
C LYS A 72 -1.22 8.17 0.17
N VAL A 73 -0.74 7.29 -0.70
CA VAL A 73 -1.13 5.87 -0.75
C VAL A 73 0.12 5.00 -0.66
N ILE A 74 -0.09 3.77 -0.22
CA ILE A 74 0.92 2.72 -0.18
C ILE A 74 0.58 1.69 -1.25
N VAL A 75 1.56 1.28 -2.02
CA VAL A 75 1.43 0.13 -2.91
C VAL A 75 2.22 -1.03 -2.34
N GLN A 76 1.57 -2.19 -2.26
CA GLN A 76 2.18 -3.42 -1.78
C GLN A 76 2.21 -4.48 -2.86
N ILE A 77 3.29 -5.28 -2.89
CA ILE A 77 3.38 -6.51 -3.67
C ILE A 77 3.51 -7.68 -2.70
N ASN A 78 2.56 -8.62 -2.71
CA ASN A 78 2.51 -9.77 -1.81
C ASN A 78 2.70 -9.39 -0.32
N GLY A 79 2.15 -8.25 0.10
CA GLY A 79 2.23 -7.73 1.47
C GLY A 79 3.49 -6.90 1.79
N GLU A 80 4.46 -6.82 0.88
CA GLU A 80 5.63 -5.97 1.02
C GLU A 80 5.37 -4.58 0.45
N THR A 81 5.66 -3.51 1.20
CA THR A 81 5.57 -2.13 0.69
C THR A 81 6.64 -1.87 -0.35
N VAL A 82 6.22 -1.58 -1.58
CA VAL A 82 7.11 -1.31 -2.72
C VAL A 82 7.09 0.14 -3.18
N SER A 83 6.06 0.90 -2.78
CA SER A 83 5.97 2.33 -3.09
C SER A 83 5.10 3.08 -2.10
N GLU A 84 5.48 4.33 -1.85
CA GLU A 84 4.66 5.32 -1.17
C GLU A 84 4.57 6.56 -2.07
N ALA A 85 3.38 6.89 -2.56
CA ALA A 85 3.21 7.95 -3.55
C ALA A 85 1.96 8.79 -3.27
N ILE A 86 1.95 10.02 -3.77
CA ILE A 86 0.74 10.85 -3.80
C ILE A 86 0.05 10.61 -5.14
N VAL A 87 -1.23 10.22 -5.11
CA VAL A 87 -2.00 10.02 -6.33
C VAL A 87 -2.32 11.38 -6.93
N ARG A 88 -1.83 11.65 -8.14
CA ARG A 88 -2.04 12.94 -8.84
C ARG A 88 -3.07 12.86 -9.97
N ALA A 89 -3.36 11.65 -10.44
CA ALA A 89 -4.28 11.40 -11.53
C ALA A 89 -4.84 9.97 -11.41
N GLU A 90 -5.96 9.73 -12.07
CA GLU A 90 -6.54 8.41 -12.27
C GLU A 90 -5.65 7.59 -13.21
N ILE A 91 -5.49 6.29 -12.92
CA ILE A 91 -4.68 5.38 -13.75
C ILE A 91 -5.61 4.34 -14.37
N SER A 92 -5.76 4.36 -15.70
CA SER A 92 -6.66 3.46 -16.44
C SER A 92 -5.93 2.42 -17.32
N GLY A 93 -4.60 2.45 -17.37
CA GLY A 93 -3.80 1.63 -18.30
C GLY A 93 -3.42 0.23 -17.79
N GLY A 94 -3.68 -0.08 -16.53
CA GLY A 94 -3.29 -1.36 -15.92
C GLY A 94 -1.78 -1.62 -15.87
N GLN A 95 -0.95 -0.66 -16.26
CA GLN A 95 0.50 -0.75 -16.25
C GLN A 95 1.04 0.14 -15.14
N ILE A 96 1.93 -0.41 -14.31
CA ILE A 96 2.60 0.34 -13.24
C ILE A 96 4.10 0.06 -13.32
N VAL A 97 4.90 1.11 -13.12
CA VAL A 97 6.35 1.02 -13.03
C VAL A 97 6.79 1.37 -11.62
N PHE A 98 7.52 0.47 -10.98
CA PHE A 98 8.09 0.64 -9.66
C PHE A 98 9.62 0.74 -9.74
N PRO A 99 10.20 1.94 -9.65
CA PRO A 99 11.65 2.08 -9.50
C PRO A 99 12.12 1.36 -8.24
N GLN A 100 13.19 0.57 -8.37
CA GLN A 100 13.83 -0.17 -7.29
C GLN A 100 15.25 0.36 -7.06
N ASP A 101 15.77 0.16 -5.85
CA ASP A 101 17.13 0.60 -5.52
C ASP A 101 18.20 -0.36 -6.07
N ASP A 102 17.85 -1.64 -6.21
CA ASP A 102 18.73 -2.68 -6.73
C ASP A 102 18.00 -3.66 -7.67
N GLU A 103 18.78 -4.27 -8.56
CA GLU A 103 18.28 -5.22 -9.55
C GLU A 103 17.76 -6.50 -8.91
N ASP A 104 18.41 -7.01 -7.88
CA ASP A 104 18.03 -8.27 -7.22
C ASP A 104 16.63 -8.16 -6.59
N THR A 105 16.29 -7.02 -6.00
CA THR A 105 14.98 -6.70 -5.48
C THR A 105 13.93 -6.69 -6.59
N ALA A 106 14.20 -6.01 -7.72
CA ALA A 106 13.30 -6.00 -8.86
C ALA A 106 13.03 -7.43 -9.39
N ILE A 107 14.09 -8.24 -9.53
CA ILE A 107 13.99 -9.63 -9.97
C ILE A 107 13.21 -10.48 -8.96
N ARG A 108 13.47 -10.33 -7.67
CA ARG A 108 12.76 -11.06 -6.60
C ARG A 108 11.27 -10.77 -6.62
N LEU A 109 10.90 -9.49 -6.71
CA LEU A 109 9.50 -9.06 -6.77
C LEU A 109 8.82 -9.58 -8.04
N ALA A 110 9.45 -9.44 -9.22
CA ALA A 110 8.93 -9.98 -10.48
C ALA A 110 8.67 -11.49 -10.39
N LYS A 111 9.64 -12.26 -9.87
CA LYS A 111 9.48 -13.71 -9.66
C LYS A 111 8.35 -14.02 -8.69
N SER A 112 8.17 -13.24 -7.63
CA SER A 112 7.08 -13.46 -6.66
C SER A 112 5.69 -13.31 -7.27
N LEU A 113 5.53 -12.38 -8.23
CA LEU A 113 4.28 -12.13 -8.93
C LEU A 113 3.96 -13.17 -10.02
N MET A 114 4.98 -13.85 -10.54
CA MET A 114 4.83 -14.83 -11.65
C MET A 114 4.83 -16.30 -11.19
N LYS A 115 4.98 -16.58 -9.89
CA LYS A 115 4.97 -17.95 -9.34
C LYS A 115 3.56 -18.52 -9.30
N LYS A 116 3.22 -19.45 -10.19
CA LYS A 116 1.93 -20.17 -10.14
C LYS A 116 1.85 -21.15 -8.98
#